data_AF-A0A0M2DHQ9-F1
#
_entry.id   AF-A0A0M2DHQ9-F1
#
_cell.length_a   1.000
_cell.length_b   1.000
_cell.length_c   1.000
_cell.angle_alpha   90.00
_cell.angle_beta   90.00
_cell.angle_gamma   90.00
#
_symmetry.space_group_name_H-M   'P 1'
#
loop_
_entity.id
_entity.type
_entity.pdbx_description
1 polymer ?
#
loop_
_entity_poly.entity_id
_entity_poly.type
_entity_poly.pdbx_seq_one_letter_code
_entity_poly.pdbx_strand_id
1 'polypeptide(L)' 'MATKSIYGFWATRDLPAAEFAHLSDALRKVTELPDVKQRLETLGVLPTRESPTTFAQNIEEELKQTRAVLTRAEVQPE' A
#
# COMPACT_ATOMS: atom_id res chain seq x y z
N MET A 1 -19.19 -3.57 4.73
CA MET A 1 -18.02 -3.06 3.97
C MET A 1 -16.94 -4.11 4.09
N ALA A 2 -16.44 -4.65 2.99
CA ALA A 2 -15.29 -5.55 3.05
C ALA A 2 -14.07 -4.72 3.46
N THR A 3 -13.37 -5.14 4.53
CA THR A 3 -12.09 -4.55 4.92
C THR A 3 -11.09 -4.84 3.81
N LYS A 4 -10.63 -3.79 3.12
CA LYS A 4 -9.59 -3.90 2.10
C LYS A 4 -8.25 -3.75 2.82
N SER A 5 -7.51 -4.83 2.99
CA SER A 5 -6.11 -4.74 3.41
C SER A 5 -5.26 -4.28 2.23
N ILE A 6 -4.45 -3.24 2.43
CA ILE A 6 -3.56 -2.71 1.41
C ILE A 6 -2.13 -3.18 1.72
N TYR A 7 -1.44 -3.65 0.69
CA TYR A 7 -0.02 -4.03 0.76
C TYR A 7 0.78 -3.10 -0.16
N GLY A 8 1.95 -2.67 0.28
CA GLY A 8 2.81 -1.83 -0.54
C GLY A 8 4.24 -1.79 -0.04
N PHE A 9 5.03 -0.94 -0.68
CA PHE A 9 6.45 -0.76 -0.42
C PHE A 9 6.69 0.64 0.17
N TRP A 10 7.65 0.73 1.08
CA TRP A 10 8.07 1.97 1.72
C TRP A 10 9.59 2.01 1.83
N ALA A 11 10.12 3.22 1.88
CA ALA A 11 11.54 3.50 2.01
C ALA A 11 11.80 4.38 3.23
N THR A 12 13.07 4.52 3.60
CA THR A 12 13.46 5.47 4.64
C THR A 12 13.18 6.90 4.18
N ARG A 13 12.90 7.79 5.14
CA ARG A 13 12.56 9.20 4.87
C ARG A 13 13.67 9.94 4.10
N ASP A 14 14.92 9.55 4.35
CA ASP A 14 16.13 10.16 3.82
C ASP A 14 16.62 9.52 2.51
N LEU A 15 15.86 8.58 1.93
CA LEU A 15 16.18 8.05 0.60
C LEU A 15 16.18 9.20 -0.42
N PRO A 16 17.25 9.39 -1.21
CA PRO A 16 17.26 10.48 -2.15
C PRO A 16 16.23 10.28 -3.27
N ALA A 17 15.72 11.41 -3.79
CA ALA A 17 14.52 11.41 -4.63
C ALA A 17 14.71 10.64 -5.95
N ALA A 18 15.93 10.61 -6.49
CA ALA A 18 16.23 9.90 -7.73
C ALA A 18 16.11 8.38 -7.54
N GLU A 19 16.61 7.86 -6.43
CA GLU A 19 16.55 6.45 -6.04
C GLU A 19 15.11 6.06 -5.73
N PHE A 20 14.37 6.91 -5.02
CA PHE A 20 12.95 6.68 -4.76
C PHE A 20 12.13 6.58 -6.06
N ALA A 21 12.36 7.50 -7.00
CA ALA A 21 11.71 7.48 -8.30
C ALA A 21 12.08 6.21 -9.09
N HIS A 22 13.36 5.85 -9.10
CA HIS A 22 13.84 4.65 -9.78
C HIS A 22 13.18 3.37 -9.23
N LEU A 23 13.12 3.22 -7.91
CA LEU A 23 12.48 2.08 -7.25
C LEU A 23 10.97 2.06 -7.54
N SER A 24 10.29 3.20 -7.43
CA SER A 24 8.86 3.31 -7.72
C SER A 24 8.53 2.88 -9.15
N ASP A 25 9.34 3.32 -10.12
CA ASP A 25 9.19 2.92 -11.52
C ASP A 25 9.49 1.45 -11.77
N ALA A 26 10.53 0.90 -11.13
CA ALA A 26 10.87 -0.51 -11.24
C ALA A 26 9.75 -1.39 -10.67
N LEU A 27 9.23 -1.06 -9.49
CA LEU A 27 8.13 -1.78 -8.84
C LEU A 27 6.87 -1.76 -9.71
N ARG A 28 6.49 -0.60 -10.25
CA ARG A 28 5.36 -0.48 -11.17
C ARG A 28 5.51 -1.45 -12.35
N LYS A 29 6.67 -1.45 -13.01
CA LYS A 29 6.94 -2.35 -14.14
C LYS A 29 6.85 -3.83 -13.75
N VAL A 30 7.43 -4.20 -12.60
CA VAL A 30 7.44 -5.59 -12.12
C VAL A 30 6.02 -6.08 -11.81
N THR A 31 5.19 -5.26 -11.17
CA THR A 31 3.79 -5.63 -10.88
C THR A 31 2.91 -5.80 -12.13
N GLU A 32 3.36 -5.27 -13.27
CA GLU A 32 2.70 -5.41 -14.56
C GLU A 32 3.22 -6.59 -15.39
N LEU A 33 4.27 -7.28 -14.94
CA LEU A 33 4.76 -8.49 -15.61
C LEU A 33 3.67 -9.58 -15.56
N PRO A 34 3.40 -10.30 -16.66
CA PRO A 34 2.28 -11.24 -16.73
C PRO A 34 2.29 -12.32 -15.66
N ASP A 35 3.47 -12.89 -15.36
CA ASP A 35 3.67 -13.92 -14.35
C ASP A 35 3.46 -13.40 -12.93
N VAL A 36 3.97 -12.20 -12.63
CA VAL A 36 3.77 -11.52 -11.34
C VAL A 36 2.30 -11.19 -11.14
N LYS A 37 1.66 -10.59 -12.15
CA LYS A 37 0.23 -10.24 -12.10
C LYS A 37 -0.63 -11.48 -11.88
N GLN A 38 -0.40 -12.55 -12.65
CA GLN A 38 -1.12 -13.81 -12.49
C GLN A 38 -0.94 -14.40 -11.09
N ARG A 39 0.27 -14.31 -10.53
CA ARG A 39 0.55 -14.78 -9.18
C ARG A 39 -0.20 -13.97 -8.13
N LEU A 40 -0.21 -12.64 -8.23
CA LEU A 40 -0.95 -11.76 -7.32
C LEU A 40 -2.45 -12.04 -7.36
N GLU A 41 -3.03 -12.17 -8.57
CA GLU A 41 -4.45 -12.50 -8.74
C GLU A 41 -4.80 -13.86 -8.13
N THR A 42 -3.94 -14.87 -8.27
CA THR A 42 -4.11 -16.20 -7.65
C THR A 42 -4.12 -16.12 -6.12
N LEU A 43 -3.41 -15.16 -5.54
CA LEU A 43 -3.38 -14.91 -4.09
C LEU A 43 -4.53 -14.00 -3.61
N GLY A 44 -5.46 -13.62 -4.50
CA GLY A 44 -6.54 -12.69 -4.19
C GLY A 44 -6.08 -11.24 -4.05
N VAL A 45 -4.88 -10.90 -4.52
CA VAL A 45 -4.34 -9.54 -4.50
C VAL A 45 -4.60 -8.89 -5.85
N LEU A 46 -5.25 -7.72 -5.82
CA LEU A 46 -5.44 -6.89 -7.00
C LEU A 46 -4.26 -5.91 -7.11
N PRO A 47 -3.40 -6.01 -8.13
CA PRO A 47 -2.32 -5.05 -8.31
C PRO A 47 -2.90 -3.66 -8.56
N THR A 48 -2.56 -2.70 -7.71
CA THR A 48 -2.94 -1.29 -7.84
C THR A 48 -1.91 -0.57 -8.70
N ARG A 49 -2.37 0.35 -9.56
CA ARG A 49 -1.51 1.26 -10.34
C ARG A 49 -1.37 2.61 -9.66
N GLU A 50 -1.44 2.62 -8.33
CA GLU A 50 -1.45 3.87 -7.58
C GLU A 50 -0.08 4.54 -7.59
N SER A 51 -0.07 5.87 -7.60
CA SER A 51 1.16 6.63 -7.44
C SER A 51 1.62 6.57 -5.97
N PRO A 52 2.91 6.82 -5.66
CA PRO A 52 3.37 6.89 -4.29
C PRO A 52 2.59 7.91 -3.43
N THR A 53 2.20 9.05 -4.01
CA THR A 53 1.37 10.06 -3.35
C THR A 53 -0.02 9.52 -3.02
N THR A 54 -0.65 8.82 -3.96
CA THR A 54 -1.96 8.19 -3.74
C THR A 54 -1.88 7.10 -2.67
N PHE A 55 -0.81 6.31 -2.67
CA PHE A 55 -0.59 5.29 -1.65
C PHE A 55 -0.45 5.91 -0.25
N ALA A 56 0.30 7.00 -0.12
CA ALA A 56 0.42 7.73 1.15
C ALA A 56 -0.94 8.25 1.65
N GLN A 57 -1.77 8.80 0.75
CA GLN A 57 -3.14 9.24 1.08
C GLN A 57 -4.01 8.08 1.56
N ASN A 58 -3.96 6.92 0.88
CA ASN A 58 -4.71 5.73 1.28
C ASN A 58 -4.34 5.26 2.69
N ILE A 59 -3.05 5.30 3.05
CA ILE A 59 -2.58 4.97 4.41
C ILE A 59 -3.17 5.95 5.43
N GLU A 60 -3.12 7.25 5.16
CA GLU A 60 -3.68 8.27 6.08
C GLU A 60 -5.19 8.06 6.30
N GLU A 61 -5.94 7.75 5.24
CA GLU A 61 -7.36 7.46 5.31
C GLU A 61 -7.65 6.18 6.10
N GLU A 62 -6.89 5.11 5.84
CA GLU A 62 -7.04 3.82 6.54
C GLU A 62 -6.72 3.96 8.03
N LEU A 63 -5.66 4.70 8.39
CA LEU A 63 -5.32 4.99 9.79
C LEU A 63 -6.43 5.78 10.48
N LYS A 64 -7.01 6.78 9.80
CA LYS A 64 -8.12 7.58 10.35
C LYS A 64 -9.36 6.73 10.59
N GLN A 65 -9.73 5.87 9.65
CA GLN A 65 -10.88 4.96 9.78
C GLN A 65 -10.63 3.92 10.88
N THR A 66 -9.46 3.29 10.89
CA THR A 66 -9.08 2.28 11.88
C THR A 66 -9.07 2.86 13.29
N ARG A 67 -8.51 4.06 13.48
CA ARG A 67 -8.57 4.76 14.77
C ARG A 67 -10.01 4.97 15.24
N ALA A 68 -10.92 5.38 14.35
CA ALA A 68 -12.32 5.58 14.70
C ALA A 68 -13.01 4.26 15.12
N VAL A 69 -12.67 3.15 14.48
CA VAL A 69 -13.16 1.81 14.87
C VAL A 69 -12.61 1.40 16.23
N LEU A 70 -11.30 1.52 16.45
CA LEU A 70 -10.66 1.17 17.72
C LEU A 70 -11.23 2.00 18.89
N THR A 71 -11.42 3.31 18.71
CA THR A 71 -12.05 4.17 19.73
C THR A 71 -13.47 3.71 20.06
N ARG A 72 -14.29 3.38 19.05
CA ARG A 72 -15.67 2.91 19.28
C ARG A 72 -15.74 1.53 19.94
N ALA A 73 -14.75 0.69 19.67
CA ALA A 73 -14.65 -0.66 20.22
C ALA A 73 -13.94 -0.70 21.59
N GLU A 74 -13.53 0.45 22.13
CA GLU A 74 -12.80 0.58 23.40
C GLU A 74 -11.51 -0.27 23.45
N VAL A 75 -10.92 -0.52 22.28
CA VAL A 75 -9.66 -1.27 22.15
C VAL A 75 -8.49 -0.34 22.48
N GLN A 76 -7.67 -0.74 23.46
CA GLN A 76 -6.45 -0.05 23.83
C GLN A 76 -5.22 -0.86 23.38
N PRO A 77 -4.12 -0.21 22.98
CA PRO A 77 -2.85 -0.90 22.81
C PRO A 77 -2.40 -1.49 24.16
N GLU A 78 -1.75 -2.65 24.08
CA GLU A 78 -1.10 -3.32 25.22
C GLU A 78 0.09 -2.56 25.81
#